data_AF-A0A2S5MW07-F1
#
_entry.id   AF-A0A2S5MW07-F1
#
_cell.length_a   1.000
_cell.length_b   1.000
_cell.length_c   1.000
_cell.angle_alpha   90.00
_cell.angle_beta   90.00
_cell.angle_gamma   90.00
#
_symmetry.space_group_name_H-M   'P 1'
#
loop_
_entity.id
_entity.type
_entity.pdbx_description
1 polymer ?
#
loop_
_entity_poly.entity_id
_entity_poly.type
_entity_poly.pdbx_seq_one_letter_code
_entity_poly.pdbx_strand_id
1 'polypeptide(L)'
;MTIHAFLTTGAAYDACQCVTDLHKGDTLLIASEGVVGIADTWPFAVTKTHGSLHRLNTFATLKDLAPLTLEHINAACAIALANGWALCPAVEALRAPSVAA
;
A
#
# COMPACT_ATOMS: atom_id res chain seq x y z
N MET A 1 7.01 -10.91 -3.91
CA MET A 1 5.94 -9.90 -3.89
C MET A 1 4.80 -10.44 -4.73
N THR A 2 3.72 -10.82 -4.05
CA THR A 2 2.51 -11.43 -4.62
C THR A 2 1.36 -10.44 -4.52
N ILE A 3 0.35 -10.56 -5.39
CA ILE A 3 -0.88 -9.76 -5.32
C ILE A 3 -1.97 -10.65 -4.74
N HIS A 4 -2.59 -10.19 -3.65
CA HIS A 4 -3.70 -10.85 -2.99
C HIS A 4 -4.96 -10.00 -3.16
N ALA A 5 -6.00 -10.58 -3.78
CA ALA A 5 -7.27 -9.90 -3.98
C ALA A 5 -8.23 -10.19 -2.81
N PHE A 6 -8.86 -9.14 -2.30
CA PHE A 6 -9.87 -9.25 -1.24
C PHE A 6 -11.15 -8.53 -1.65
N LEU A 7 -12.28 -8.98 -1.08
CA LEU A 7 -13.59 -8.36 -1.32
C LEU A 7 -13.77 -7.03 -0.57
N THR A 8 -13.12 -6.88 0.59
CA THR A 8 -13.19 -5.67 1.42
C THR A 8 -11.84 -5.36 2.04
N THR A 9 -11.60 -4.08 2.37
CA THR A 9 -10.38 -3.67 3.08
C THR A 9 -10.32 -4.22 4.51
N GLY A 10 -11.47 -4.46 5.16
CA GLY A 10 -11.52 -5.14 6.46
C GLY A 10 -10.99 -6.57 6.39
N ALA A 11 -11.43 -7.35 5.40
CA ALA A 11 -10.93 -8.71 5.21
C ALA A 11 -9.41 -8.74 4.90
N ALA A 12 -8.93 -7.77 4.11
CA ALA A 12 -7.50 -7.62 3.83
C ALA A 12 -6.70 -7.28 5.11
N TYR A 13 -7.26 -6.43 5.97
CA TYR A 13 -6.65 -6.06 7.25
C TYR A 13 -6.55 -7.26 8.21
N ASP A 14 -7.64 -8.01 8.36
CA ASP A 14 -7.66 -9.21 9.21
C ASP A 14 -6.71 -10.29 8.68
N ALA A 15 -6.61 -10.43 7.36
CA ALA A 15 -5.69 -11.37 6.73
C ALA A 15 -4.22 -11.09 7.07
N CYS A 16 -3.83 -9.81 7.19
CA CYS A 16 -2.47 -9.41 7.60
C CYS A 16 -2.09 -9.91 9.01
N GLN A 17 -3.08 -10.28 9.83
CA GLN A 17 -2.86 -10.75 11.20
C GLN A 17 -2.98 -12.27 11.36
N CYS A 18 -3.76 -12.92 10.49
CA CYS A 18 -4.15 -14.32 10.67
C CYS A 18 -3.60 -15.28 9.62
N VAL A 19 -3.23 -14.79 8.43
CA VAL A 19 -2.90 -15.65 7.27
C VAL A 19 -1.40 -15.84 7.15
N THR A 20 -0.96 -17.10 7.07
CA THR A 20 0.45 -17.47 7.03
C THR A 20 1.13 -17.26 5.67
N ASP A 21 0.35 -17.16 4.58
CA ASP A 21 0.88 -16.97 3.21
C ASP A 21 0.82 -15.51 2.72
N LEU A 22 0.45 -14.58 3.62
CA LEU A 22 0.45 -13.15 3.34
C LEU A 22 1.71 -12.52 3.93
N HIS A 23 2.64 -12.11 3.06
CA HIS A 23 3.95 -11.66 3.49
C HIS A 23 4.06 -10.13 3.45
N LYS A 24 4.90 -9.58 4.34
CA LYS A 24 5.18 -8.14 4.35
C LYS A 24 5.67 -7.68 2.98
N GLY A 25 5.06 -6.62 2.45
CA GLY A 25 5.38 -6.08 1.13
C GLY A 25 4.56 -6.66 -0.02
N ASP A 26 3.76 -7.70 0.22
CA ASP A 26 2.78 -8.15 -0.77
C ASP A 26 1.72 -7.05 -1.02
N THR A 27 1.16 -7.06 -2.22
CA THR A 27 0.12 -6.09 -2.61
C THR A 27 -1.26 -6.61 -2.27
N LEU A 28 -2.07 -5.77 -1.63
CA LEU A 28 -3.47 -6.00 -1.34
C LEU A 28 -4.31 -5.29 -2.40
N LEU A 29 -5.14 -6.01 -3.16
CA LEU A 29 -6.04 -5.43 -4.16
C LEU A 29 -7.50 -5.58 -3.70
N ILE A 30 -8.18 -4.46 -3.50
CA ILE A 30 -9.59 -4.41 -3.11
C ILE A 30 -10.33 -3.57 -4.15
N ALA A 31 -10.60 -4.18 -5.31
CA ALA A 31 -11.11 -3.47 -6.48
C ALA A 31 -12.51 -2.87 -6.27
N SER A 32 -13.36 -3.55 -5.50
CA SER A 32 -14.71 -3.09 -5.10
C SER A 32 -14.69 -1.76 -4.35
N GLU A 33 -13.60 -1.45 -3.65
CA GLU A 33 -13.43 -0.23 -2.86
C GLU A 33 -12.46 0.77 -3.51
N GLY A 34 -11.87 0.43 -4.66
CA GLY A 34 -10.84 1.23 -5.32
C GLY A 34 -9.59 1.41 -4.46
N VAL A 35 -9.22 0.37 -3.71
CA VAL A 35 -8.07 0.40 -2.79
C VAL A 35 -6.99 -0.56 -3.25
N VAL A 36 -5.76 -0.07 -3.30
CA VAL A 36 -4.55 -0.89 -3.32
C VAL A 36 -3.77 -0.60 -2.05
N GLY A 37 -3.33 -1.64 -1.35
CA GLY A 37 -2.53 -1.53 -0.14
C GLY A 37 -1.29 -2.41 -0.16
N ILE A 38 -0.49 -2.28 0.88
CA ILE A 38 0.70 -3.09 1.12
C ILE A 38 0.52 -3.84 2.43
N ALA A 39 0.77 -5.14 2.40
CA ALA A 39 0.73 -6.00 3.58
C ALA A 39 1.84 -5.63 4.57
N ASP A 40 1.46 -5.43 5.82
CA ASP A 40 2.32 -5.14 6.98
C ASP A 40 1.51 -5.51 8.25
N THR A 41 2.15 -5.51 9.43
CA THR A 41 1.47 -5.46 10.73
C THR A 41 0.47 -4.31 10.79
N TRP A 42 0.79 -3.18 10.16
CA TRP A 42 -0.11 -2.03 9.98
C TRP A 42 -0.31 -1.78 8.49
N PRO A 43 -1.16 -2.57 7.81
CA PRO A 43 -1.30 -2.48 6.37
C PRO A 43 -1.84 -1.11 5.99
N PHE A 44 -1.26 -0.51 4.95
CA PHE A 44 -1.62 0.83 4.52
C PHE A 44 -1.97 0.88 3.04
N ALA A 45 -2.84 1.82 2.69
CA ALA A 45 -3.24 2.05 1.31
C ALA A 45 -2.23 2.94 0.56
N VAL A 46 -1.92 2.57 -0.69
CA VAL A 46 -1.20 3.44 -1.62
C VAL A 46 -2.13 4.38 -2.39
N THR A 47 -3.41 4.02 -2.47
CA THR A 47 -4.48 4.82 -3.06
C THR A 47 -4.95 5.94 -2.14
N LYS A 48 -5.59 6.97 -2.70
CA LYS A 48 -6.23 8.07 -1.95
C LYS A 48 -7.37 7.56 -1.07
N THR A 49 -8.16 6.63 -1.60
CA THR A 49 -9.12 5.83 -0.82
C THR A 49 -8.35 4.75 -0.07
N HIS A 50 -8.68 4.53 1.20
CA HIS A 50 -7.96 3.59 2.06
C HIS A 50 -8.88 2.60 2.79
N GLY A 51 -10.20 2.83 2.80
CA GLY A 51 -11.15 1.98 3.52
C GLY A 51 -10.74 1.78 4.98
N SER A 52 -10.65 0.52 5.40
CA SER A 52 -10.18 0.11 6.73
C SER A 52 -8.66 0.05 6.88
N LEU A 53 -7.87 0.25 5.81
CA LEU A 53 -6.40 0.27 5.89
C LEU A 53 -5.89 1.60 6.45
N HIS A 54 -4.67 1.58 6.96
CA HIS A 54 -4.00 2.80 7.40
C HIS A 54 -3.66 3.73 6.23
N ARG A 55 -3.50 5.01 6.55
CA ARG A 55 -2.91 5.99 5.64
C ARG A 55 -1.46 6.20 6.03
N LEU A 56 -0.60 6.30 5.04
CA LEU A 56 0.74 6.86 5.27
C LEU A 56 0.61 8.31 5.74
N ASN A 57 1.32 8.63 6.81
CA ASN A 57 1.47 10.02 7.23
C ASN A 57 2.39 10.74 6.22
N THR A 58 2.22 12.04 6.04
CA THR A 58 2.98 12.84 5.05
C THR A 58 4.46 13.00 5.40
N PHE A 59 4.88 12.60 6.60
CA PHE A 59 6.27 12.68 7.06
C PHE A 59 6.97 11.32 7.06
N ALA A 60 6.28 10.26 6.63
CA ALA A 60 6.80 8.92 6.65
C ALA A 60 7.94 8.81 5.65
N THR A 61 9.04 8.22 6.07
CA THR A 61 10.18 7.91 5.22
C THR A 61 10.22 6.42 4.94
N LEU A 62 10.97 6.01 3.91
CA LEU A 62 11.21 4.58 3.65
C LEU A 62 11.85 3.86 4.83
N LYS A 63 12.60 4.58 5.69
CA LYS A 63 13.21 4.00 6.89
C LYS A 63 12.17 3.58 7.93
N ASP A 64 11.08 4.33 8.05
CA ASP A 64 9.98 4.05 8.97
C ASP A 64 9.15 2.83 8.53
N LEU A 65 9.24 2.49 7.24
CA LEU A 65 8.51 1.40 6.61
C LEU A 65 9.34 0.12 6.49
N ALA A 66 10.58 0.10 6.99
CA ALA A 66 11.44 -1.06 6.88
C ALA A 66 10.75 -2.35 7.39
N PRO A 67 10.96 -3.50 6.72
CA PRO A 67 11.80 -3.75 5.55
C PRO A 67 11.19 -3.40 4.17
N LEU A 68 10.07 -2.67 4.10
CA LEU A 68 9.52 -2.25 2.81
C LEU A 68 10.49 -1.34 2.06
N THR A 69 10.47 -1.47 0.73
CA THR A 69 11.35 -0.74 -0.18
C THR A 69 10.52 0.08 -1.15
N LEU A 70 11.17 1.02 -1.85
CA LEU A 70 10.50 1.79 -2.90
C LEU A 70 9.97 0.90 -4.04
N GLU A 71 10.57 -0.28 -4.26
CA GLU A 71 10.08 -1.28 -5.22
C GLU A 71 8.69 -1.80 -4.84
N HIS A 72 8.48 -2.14 -3.57
CA HIS A 72 7.17 -2.56 -3.06
C HIS A 72 6.10 -1.46 -3.26
N ILE A 73 6.46 -0.22 -2.93
CA ILE A 73 5.57 0.93 -3.11
C ILE A 73 5.25 1.15 -4.58
N ASN A 74 6.25 1.11 -5.46
CA ASN A 74 6.08 1.33 -6.89
C ASN A 74 5.22 0.25 -7.55
N ALA A 75 5.37 -1.02 -7.16
CA ALA A 75 4.56 -2.11 -7.69
C ALA A 75 3.07 -1.95 -7.34
N ALA A 76 2.77 -1.65 -6.07
CA ALA A 76 1.40 -1.35 -5.64
C ALA A 76 0.85 -0.10 -6.34
N CYS A 77 1.66 0.96 -6.49
CA CYS A 77 1.25 2.16 -7.21
C CYS A 77 0.97 1.91 -8.69
N ALA A 78 1.74 1.04 -9.35
CA ALA A 78 1.53 0.70 -10.75
C ALA A 78 0.13 0.10 -10.97
N ILE A 79 -0.33 -0.75 -10.04
CA ILE A 79 -1.67 -1.34 -10.09
C ILE A 79 -2.74 -0.26 -9.87
N ALA A 80 -2.58 0.62 -8.88
CA ALA A 80 -3.51 1.71 -8.65
C ALA A 80 -3.65 2.63 -9.87
N LEU A 81 -2.52 3.04 -10.45
CA LEU A 81 -2.48 3.91 -11.63
C LEU A 81 -3.04 3.24 -12.88
N ALA A 82 -2.78 1.94 -13.08
CA ALA A 82 -3.36 1.17 -14.18
C ALA A 82 -4.90 1.09 -14.12
N ASN A 83 -5.47 1.22 -12.93
CA ASN A 83 -6.93 1.27 -12.71
C ASN A 83 -7.49 2.72 -12.70
N GLY A 84 -6.64 3.73 -12.94
CA GLY A 84 -7.04 5.14 -12.89
C GLY A 84 -7.32 5.67 -11.49
N TRP A 85 -6.83 4.99 -10.44
CA TRP A 85 -7.05 5.41 -9.06
C TRP A 85 -5.95 6.36 -8.59
N ALA A 86 -6.38 7.48 -8.01
CA ALA A 86 -5.47 8.48 -7.44
C ALA A 86 -4.67 7.88 -6.26
N LEU A 87 -3.41 8.28 -6.14
CA LEU A 87 -2.55 7.85 -5.04
C LEU A 87 -2.75 8.71 -3.79
N CYS A 88 -2.33 8.18 -2.64
CA CYS A 88 -2.22 8.96 -1.41
C CYS A 88 -1.11 10.02 -1.57
N PRO A 89 -1.32 11.29 -1.18
CA PRO A 89 -0.28 12.32 -1.30
C PRO A 89 1.05 11.98 -0.60
N ALA A 90 1.00 11.27 0.53
CA ALA A 90 2.20 10.82 1.22
C ALA A 90 3.00 9.80 0.39
N VAL A 91 2.30 8.95 -0.37
CA VAL A 91 2.91 7.97 -1.27
C VAL A 91 3.51 8.66 -2.49
N GLU A 92 2.85 9.69 -3.01
CA GLU A 92 3.42 10.53 -4.08
C GLU A 92 4.71 11.21 -3.60
N ALA A 93 4.72 11.77 -2.39
CA ALA A 93 5.91 12.38 -1.79
C ALA A 93 7.05 11.37 -1.58
N LEU A 94 6.75 10.16 -1.10
CA LEU A 94 7.73 9.08 -0.94
C LEU A 94 8.39 8.63 -2.25
N ARG A 95 7.67 8.76 -3.37
CA ARG A 95 8.12 8.37 -4.71
C ARG A 95 8.79 9.49 -5.48
N ALA A 96 8.58 10.74 -5.08
CA ALA A 96 9.21 11.88 -5.72
C ALA A 96 10.74 11.76 -5.58
N PRO A 97 11.51 11.98 -6.66
CA PRO A 97 12.95 12.05 -6.55
C PRO A 97 13.31 13.16 -5.55
N SER A 98 14.20 12.86 -4.61
CA SER A 98 14.82 13.88 -3.77
C SER A 98 15.45 14.90 -4.71
N VAL A 99 14.86 16.09 -4.78
CA VAL A 99 15.53 17.24 -5.39
C VAL A 99 16.73 17.52 -4.50
N ALA A 100 17.90 17.11 -4.97
CA ALA A 100 19.16 17.47 -4.35
C ALA A 100 19.26 19.01 -4.36
N ALA A 101 19.25 19.59 -3.17
CA ALA A 101 19.61 20.99 -2.95
C ALA A 101 21.13 21.16 -3.09
#